data_AF-A0AAE1NIR0-F1
#
_entry.id   AF-A0AAE1NIR0-F1
#
_cell.length_a   1.000
_cell.length_b   1.000
_cell.length_c   1.000
_cell.angle_alpha   90.00
_cell.angle_beta   90.00
_cell.angle_gamma   90.00
#
_symmetry.space_group_name_H-M   'P 1'
#
loop_
_entity.id
_entity.type
_entity.pdbx_description
1 polymer ?
#
loop_
_entity_poly.entity_id
_entity_poly.type
_entity_poly.pdbx_seq_one_letter_code
_entity_poly.pdbx_strand_id
1 'polypeptide(L)'
;MSGEWRVGSGEWRVMSGEWRVMSGEWRVVSKEWRVASNEWRVMSDEVNLLYNGCRYYQAWSPTLPSAWCVAFTHHDLKVLEYNQDLKDYYEVGYGHNINYQMACPLIQDAFQHFRSVVEGEGGPKGVFYFTHSVALLTMMTRLGLYQDRHPLTHLNLDPTRQWRTSLHGSFAANVAFTLSHCPQHQHKWWVSLVEGERGVGLEGCEGQERGCTWDEWVQVVSRFLPCNLTHICALNQQQQQQQQQQDNHHQQKPAPISVLWGMLKWLVTLFI
;
A
#
# COMPACT_ATOMS: atom_id res chain seq x y z
N MET A 1 -42.98 -50.55 14.68
CA MET A 1 -41.93 -51.27 13.92
C MET A 1 -40.66 -50.45 14.04
N SER A 2 -39.71 -50.90 14.86
CA SER A 2 -38.41 -50.25 15.03
C SER A 2 -37.45 -50.85 14.00
N GLY A 3 -36.94 -50.01 13.10
CA GLY A 3 -35.92 -50.40 12.13
C GLY A 3 -34.56 -49.94 12.64
N GLU A 4 -33.67 -50.89 12.91
CA GLU A 4 -32.27 -50.60 13.22
C GLU A 4 -31.51 -50.43 11.90
N TRP A 5 -31.09 -49.20 11.59
CA TRP A 5 -30.29 -48.91 10.39
C TRP A 5 -28.81 -48.95 10.75
N ARG A 6 -28.04 -49.81 10.07
CA ARG A 6 -26.59 -49.84 10.16
C ARG A 6 -26.00 -49.28 8.88
N VAL A 7 -25.28 -48.17 8.98
CA VAL A 7 -24.51 -47.61 7.87
C VAL A 7 -23.14 -48.28 7.87
N GLY A 8 -22.84 -49.01 6.80
CA GLY A 8 -21.55 -49.67 6.62
C GLY A 8 -20.42 -48.67 6.39
N SER A 9 -19.19 -49.05 6.76
CA SER A 9 -17.97 -48.30 6.48
C SER A 9 -17.73 -48.24 4.97
N GLY A 10 -17.86 -47.05 4.39
CA GLY A 10 -17.58 -46.76 2.99
C GLY A 10 -17.21 -45.29 2.80
N GLU A 11 -16.56 -44.96 1.68
CA GLU A 11 -16.19 -43.61 1.31
C GLU A 11 -17.42 -42.86 0.79
N TRP A 12 -17.93 -41.87 1.54
CA TRP A 12 -19.13 -41.14 1.18
C TRP A 12 -18.76 -39.82 0.51
N ARG A 13 -19.23 -39.61 -0.74
CA ARG A 13 -19.16 -38.31 -1.40
C ARG A 13 -20.50 -37.60 -1.19
N VAL A 14 -20.51 -36.54 -0.39
CA VAL A 14 -21.72 -35.74 -0.13
C VAL A 14 -21.94 -34.80 -1.31
N MET A 15 -23.10 -34.90 -1.98
CA MET A 15 -23.57 -33.87 -2.91
C MET A 15 -24.45 -32.86 -2.17
N SER A 16 -24.34 -31.59 -2.53
CA SER A 16 -25.09 -30.49 -1.91
C SER A 16 -26.60 -30.65 -2.12
N GLY A 17 -27.35 -30.74 -1.04
CA GLY A 17 -28.82 -30.77 -1.00
C GLY A 17 -29.34 -30.50 0.42
N GLU A 18 -30.57 -30.03 0.54
CA GLU A 18 -31.18 -29.68 1.83
C GLU A 18 -31.81 -30.94 2.47
N TRP A 19 -31.26 -31.37 3.62
CA TRP A 19 -31.70 -32.59 4.31
C TRP A 19 -32.55 -32.25 5.52
N ARG A 20 -33.72 -32.89 5.65
CA ARG A 20 -34.58 -32.79 6.84
C ARG A 20 -34.31 -33.97 7.76
N VAL A 21 -33.77 -33.70 8.95
CA VAL A 21 -33.42 -34.74 9.94
C VAL A 21 -34.57 -34.93 10.94
N MET A 22 -34.97 -36.18 11.21
CA MET A 22 -35.93 -36.49 12.27
C MET A 22 -35.21 -36.68 13.62
N SER A 23 -35.86 -36.24 14.70
CA SER A 23 -35.29 -36.20 16.05
C SER A 23 -35.02 -37.61 16.61
N GLY A 24 -33.76 -37.89 16.91
CA GLY A 24 -33.31 -39.07 17.63
C GLY A 24 -31.97 -38.79 18.34
N GLU A 25 -31.68 -39.53 19.41
CA GLU A 25 -30.44 -39.39 20.17
C GLU A 25 -29.26 -40.00 19.39
N TRP A 26 -28.24 -39.18 19.09
CA TRP A 26 -27.04 -39.61 18.37
C TRP A 26 -25.89 -39.86 19.34
N ARG A 27 -25.24 -41.02 19.24
CA ARG A 27 -24.00 -41.32 19.98
C ARG A 27 -22.86 -41.49 18.99
N VAL A 28 -21.97 -40.48 18.93
CA VAL A 28 -20.80 -40.49 18.04
C VAL A 28 -19.68 -41.28 18.71
N VAL A 29 -19.25 -42.38 18.08
CA VAL A 29 -18.07 -43.14 18.51
C VAL A 29 -16.89 -42.65 17.66
N SER A 30 -16.03 -41.82 18.26
CA SER A 30 -14.84 -41.29 17.58
C SER A 30 -13.86 -42.40 17.27
N LYS A 31 -13.49 -42.56 15.99
CA LYS A 31 -12.21 -43.13 15.61
C LYS A 31 -11.43 -42.04 14.87
N GLU A 32 -10.25 -41.74 15.40
CA GLU A 32 -9.11 -41.10 14.75
C GLU A 32 -9.38 -40.50 13.36
N TRP A 33 -9.43 -39.17 13.29
CA TRP A 33 -9.37 -38.47 12.02
C TRP A 33 -7.96 -38.59 11.45
N ARG A 34 -7.75 -39.47 10.47
CA ARG A 34 -6.55 -39.42 9.63
C ARG A 34 -6.79 -38.46 8.48
N VAL A 35 -6.20 -37.27 8.58
CA VAL A 35 -6.09 -36.36 7.44
C VAL A 35 -5.05 -36.98 6.51
N ALA A 36 -5.47 -37.40 5.31
CA ALA A 36 -4.53 -37.81 4.28
C ALA A 36 -3.73 -36.57 3.86
N SER A 37 -2.42 -36.55 4.13
CA SER A 37 -1.55 -35.45 3.69
C SER A 37 -1.21 -35.64 2.20
N ASN A 38 -2.10 -35.17 1.34
CA ASN A 38 -1.66 -34.61 0.07
C ASN A 38 -0.72 -33.43 0.39
N GLU A 39 0.45 -33.36 -0.23
CA GLU A 39 1.33 -32.19 -0.16
C GLU A 39 0.50 -30.96 -0.59
N TRP A 40 0.08 -30.15 0.37
CA TRP A 40 -0.58 -28.88 0.08
C TRP A 40 0.48 -27.92 -0.44
N ARG A 41 0.57 -27.80 -1.77
CA ARG A 41 1.41 -26.82 -2.44
C ARG A 41 0.66 -25.48 -2.45
N VAL A 42 0.93 -24.66 -1.44
CA VAL A 42 0.42 -23.29 -1.39
C VAL A 42 1.33 -22.40 -2.24
N MET A 43 0.75 -21.68 -3.18
CA MET A 43 1.46 -20.75 -4.06
C MET A 43 1.61 -19.38 -3.38
N SER A 44 2.64 -18.62 -3.74
CA SER A 44 2.89 -17.29 -3.16
C SER A 44 1.69 -16.35 -3.29
N ASP A 45 0.94 -16.44 -4.38
CA ASP A 45 -0.26 -15.62 -4.60
C ASP A 45 -1.39 -15.98 -3.64
N GLU A 46 -1.51 -17.25 -3.25
CA GLU A 46 -2.50 -17.70 -2.28
C GLU A 46 -2.14 -17.22 -0.86
N VAL A 47 -0.84 -17.26 -0.51
CA VAL A 47 -0.35 -16.65 0.75
C VAL A 47 -0.65 -15.15 0.79
N ASN A 48 -0.38 -14.45 -0.31
CA ASN A 48 -0.67 -13.02 -0.42
C ASN A 48 -2.18 -12.72 -0.32
N LEU A 49 -3.03 -13.58 -0.89
CA LEU A 49 -4.48 -13.45 -0.78
C LEU A 49 -4.96 -13.61 0.66
N LEU A 50 -4.47 -14.63 1.38
CA LEU A 50 -4.76 -14.85 2.80
C LEU A 50 -4.26 -13.67 3.66
N TYR A 51 -3.04 -13.19 3.40
CA TYR A 51 -2.46 -12.03 4.08
C TYR A 51 -3.30 -10.77 3.87
N ASN A 52 -3.73 -10.51 2.63
CA ASN A 52 -4.62 -9.40 2.34
C ASN A 52 -5.99 -9.58 2.99
N GLY A 53 -6.56 -10.78 2.97
CA GLY A 53 -7.80 -11.10 3.69
C GLY A 53 -7.70 -10.79 5.19
N CYS A 54 -6.56 -11.11 5.81
CA CYS A 54 -6.25 -10.72 7.19
C CYS A 54 -6.25 -9.20 7.37
N ARG A 55 -5.44 -8.46 6.58
CA ARG A 55 -5.28 -7.00 6.68
C ARG A 55 -6.57 -6.23 6.45
N TYR A 56 -7.29 -6.53 5.36
CA TYR A 56 -8.51 -5.82 5.00
C TYR A 56 -9.66 -6.10 5.99
N TYR A 57 -9.81 -7.35 6.44
CA TYR A 57 -10.80 -7.66 7.47
C TYR A 57 -10.49 -6.94 8.78
N GLN A 58 -9.23 -6.94 9.21
CA GLN A 58 -8.81 -6.28 10.44
C GLN A 58 -9.02 -4.75 10.37
N ALA A 59 -8.77 -4.15 9.20
CA ALA A 59 -9.06 -2.73 8.98
C ALA A 59 -10.56 -2.42 9.03
N TRP A 60 -11.40 -3.32 8.52
CA TRP A 60 -12.86 -3.17 8.53
C TRP A 60 -13.48 -3.43 9.91
N SER A 61 -12.93 -4.36 10.69
CA SER A 61 -13.45 -4.76 12.00
C SER A 61 -12.33 -4.86 13.04
N PRO A 62 -11.82 -3.71 13.54
CA PRO A 62 -10.64 -3.67 14.40
C PRO A 62 -10.77 -4.43 15.72
N THR A 63 -11.99 -4.61 16.21
CA THR A 63 -12.27 -5.29 17.49
C THR A 63 -12.52 -6.78 17.34
N LEU A 64 -12.64 -7.30 16.12
CA LEU A 64 -12.93 -8.71 15.85
C LEU A 64 -11.71 -9.39 15.23
N PRO A 65 -11.24 -10.52 15.78
CA PRO A 65 -10.12 -11.24 15.20
C PRO A 65 -10.51 -11.77 13.82
N SER A 66 -9.71 -11.44 12.82
CA SER A 66 -9.87 -12.01 11.47
C SER A 66 -9.53 -13.49 11.47
N ALA A 67 -10.46 -14.32 10.97
CA ALA A 67 -10.20 -15.75 10.74
C ALA A 67 -9.01 -15.97 9.79
N TRP A 68 -8.75 -15.04 8.88
CA TRP A 68 -7.61 -15.09 7.95
C TRP A 68 -6.27 -14.83 8.64
N CYS A 69 -6.24 -14.05 9.73
CA CYS A 69 -4.99 -13.79 10.46
C CYS A 69 -4.52 -15.01 11.26
N VAL A 70 -5.42 -15.96 11.59
CA VAL A 70 -5.08 -17.20 12.31
C VAL A 70 -4.11 -18.09 11.51
N ALA A 71 -4.07 -17.93 10.18
CA ALA A 71 -3.16 -18.66 9.32
C ALA A 71 -1.68 -18.26 9.51
N PHE A 72 -1.40 -17.16 10.22
CA PHE A 72 -0.07 -16.58 10.34
C PHE A 72 0.36 -16.45 11.81
N THR A 73 1.60 -16.80 12.08
CA THR A 73 2.27 -16.39 13.32
C THR A 73 2.67 -14.91 13.22
N HIS A 74 3.00 -14.31 14.37
CA HIS A 74 3.54 -12.95 14.40
C HIS A 74 4.86 -12.82 13.62
N HIS A 75 5.67 -13.88 13.53
CA HIS A 75 6.88 -13.88 12.71
C HIS A 75 6.55 -13.86 11.22
N ASP A 76 5.58 -14.67 10.78
CA ASP A 76 5.14 -14.70 9.38
C ASP A 76 4.64 -13.33 8.92
N LEU A 77 3.85 -12.65 9.78
CA LEU A 77 3.37 -11.30 9.49
C LEU A 77 4.51 -10.28 9.33
N LYS A 78 5.60 -10.39 10.08
CA LYS A 78 6.79 -9.53 9.90
C LYS A 78 7.52 -9.79 8.59
N VAL A 79 7.57 -11.05 8.15
CA VAL A 79 8.16 -11.41 6.85
C VAL A 79 7.30 -10.87 5.71
N LEU A 80 5.98 -10.98 5.82
CA LEU A 80 5.03 -10.46 4.83
C LEU A 80 4.99 -8.93 4.80
N GLU A 81 5.08 -8.28 5.96
CA GLU A 81 5.31 -6.83 6.06
C GLU A 81 6.59 -6.43 5.32
N TYR A 82 7.70 -7.12 5.57
CA TYR A 82 8.97 -6.79 4.93
C TYR A 82 8.97 -7.05 3.43
N ASN A 83 8.25 -8.08 2.96
CA ASN A 83 8.04 -8.30 1.54
C ASN A 83 7.36 -7.09 0.88
N GLN A 84 6.33 -6.53 1.53
CA GLN A 84 5.67 -5.30 1.08
C GLN A 84 6.60 -4.09 1.18
N ASP A 85 7.37 -3.94 2.26
CA ASP A 85 8.36 -2.87 2.42
C ASP A 85 9.38 -2.89 1.28
N LEU A 86 9.90 -4.07 0.92
CA LEU A 86 10.84 -4.24 -0.19
C LEU A 86 10.21 -3.80 -1.51
N LYS A 87 8.98 -4.22 -1.79
CA LYS A 87 8.28 -3.80 -3.01
C LYS A 87 8.16 -2.27 -3.07
N ASP A 88 7.63 -1.66 -2.02
CA ASP A 88 7.41 -0.21 -1.99
C ASP A 88 8.73 0.57 -1.97
N TYR A 89 9.78 0.05 -1.34
CA TYR A 89 11.12 0.65 -1.33
C TYR A 89 11.66 0.80 -2.76
N TYR A 90 11.51 -0.23 -3.59
CA TYR A 90 12.03 -0.23 -4.96
C TYR A 90 11.08 0.38 -5.99
N GLU A 91 9.77 0.39 -5.75
CA GLU A 91 8.79 1.00 -6.66
C GLU A 91 8.60 2.50 -6.42
N VAL A 92 8.56 2.94 -5.15
CA VAL A 92 8.14 4.32 -4.78
C VAL A 92 9.07 5.01 -3.79
N GLY A 93 10.00 4.27 -3.18
CA GLY A 93 10.95 4.74 -2.17
C GLY A 93 12.38 4.90 -2.68
N TYR A 94 13.35 4.68 -1.78
CA TYR A 94 14.78 4.93 -2.00
C TYR A 94 15.50 3.96 -2.94
N GLY A 95 14.82 2.94 -3.48
CA GLY A 95 15.47 1.96 -4.37
C GLY A 95 16.05 2.59 -5.64
N HIS A 96 15.37 3.59 -6.20
CA HIS A 96 15.87 4.36 -7.34
C HIS A 96 15.55 5.85 -7.17
N ASN A 97 16.51 6.71 -7.51
CA ASN A 97 16.36 8.17 -7.38
C ASN A 97 15.14 8.72 -8.16
N ILE A 98 14.82 8.11 -9.31
CA ILE A 98 13.69 8.53 -10.14
C ILE A 98 12.34 8.39 -9.43
N ASN A 99 12.20 7.39 -8.55
CA ASN A 99 10.94 7.04 -7.88
C ASN A 99 10.34 8.24 -7.17
N TYR A 100 11.18 9.05 -6.51
CA TYR A 100 10.75 10.18 -5.69
C TYR A 100 11.06 11.56 -6.26
N GLN A 101 11.79 11.65 -7.37
CA GLN A 101 11.99 12.94 -8.05
C GLN A 101 10.67 13.59 -8.48
N MET A 102 9.67 12.78 -8.86
CA MET A 102 8.36 13.27 -9.32
C MET A 102 7.50 13.91 -8.22
N ALA A 103 7.87 13.81 -6.94
CA ALA A 103 7.10 14.40 -5.84
C ALA A 103 7.41 15.89 -5.58
N CYS A 104 8.35 16.48 -6.32
CA CYS A 104 8.66 17.90 -6.17
C CYS A 104 7.48 18.89 -6.33
N PRO A 105 6.42 18.64 -7.13
CA PRO A 105 5.31 19.58 -7.25
C PRO A 105 4.55 19.76 -5.94
N LEU A 106 4.36 18.69 -5.16
CA LEU A 106 3.62 18.76 -3.89
C LEU A 106 4.37 19.59 -2.85
N ILE A 107 5.70 19.44 -2.80
CA ILE A 107 6.57 20.22 -1.91
C ILE A 107 6.60 21.69 -2.36
N GLN A 108 6.67 21.92 -3.67
CA GLN A 108 6.66 23.26 -4.26
C GLN A 108 5.34 23.99 -3.99
N ASP A 109 4.21 23.31 -4.09
CA ASP A 109 2.88 23.86 -3.80
C ASP A 109 2.74 24.28 -2.33
N ALA A 110 3.13 23.42 -1.40
CA ALA A 110 3.16 23.73 0.03
C ALA A 110 4.05 24.95 0.32
N PHE A 111 5.22 25.02 -0.32
CA PHE A 111 6.13 26.17 -0.21
C PHE A 111 5.48 27.47 -0.73
N GLN A 112 4.81 27.43 -1.88
CA GLN A 112 4.17 28.61 -2.48
C GLN A 112 3.04 29.14 -1.60
N HIS A 113 2.21 28.25 -1.04
CA HIS A 113 1.15 28.64 -0.11
C HIS A 113 1.70 29.34 1.14
N PHE A 114 2.76 28.79 1.74
CA PHE A 114 3.37 29.44 2.90
C PHE A 114 4.07 30.75 2.53
N ARG A 115 4.73 30.82 1.36
CA ARG A 115 5.41 32.02 0.90
C ARG A 115 4.45 33.19 0.75
N SER A 116 3.29 32.97 0.14
CA SER A 116 2.25 34.00 -0.03
C SER A 116 1.76 34.57 1.31
N VAL A 117 1.64 33.72 2.35
CA VAL A 117 1.29 34.16 3.72
C VAL A 117 2.42 34.94 4.37
N VAL A 118 3.68 34.48 4.24
CA VAL A 118 4.86 35.14 4.81
C VAL A 118 5.13 36.50 4.17
N GLU A 119 4.93 36.61 2.85
CA GLU A 119 5.09 37.84 2.05
C GLU A 119 3.90 38.81 2.21
N GLY A 120 2.82 38.39 2.88
CA GLY A 120 1.67 39.25 3.19
C GLY A 120 0.63 39.35 2.07
N GLU A 121 0.75 38.54 1.02
CA GLU A 121 -0.24 38.41 -0.05
C GLU A 121 -1.52 37.71 0.43
N GLY A 122 -1.41 36.89 1.49
CA GLY A 122 -2.52 36.17 2.09
C GLY A 122 -2.62 34.73 1.58
N GLY A 123 -3.83 34.18 1.55
CA GLY A 123 -4.09 32.80 1.10
C GLY A 123 -5.00 32.01 2.04
N PRO A 124 -5.36 30.77 1.65
CA PRO A 124 -6.18 29.89 2.46
C PRO A 124 -5.47 29.54 3.78
N LYS A 125 -6.26 29.39 4.87
CA LYS A 125 -5.74 28.96 6.18
C LYS A 125 -5.42 27.47 6.27
N GLY A 126 -5.91 26.68 5.33
CA GLY A 126 -5.63 25.25 5.21
C GLY A 126 -5.92 24.78 3.79
N VAL A 127 -5.08 23.88 3.31
CA VAL A 127 -5.19 23.21 2.02
C VAL A 127 -5.12 21.71 2.29
N PHE A 128 -6.09 20.96 1.80
CA PHE A 128 -6.24 19.53 2.11
C PHE A 128 -6.20 18.73 0.82
N TYR A 129 -5.25 17.80 0.75
CA TYR A 129 -5.05 16.89 -0.38
C TYR A 129 -5.40 15.47 0.05
N PHE A 130 -6.12 14.76 -0.83
CA PHE A 130 -6.43 13.35 -0.66
C PHE A 130 -5.80 12.58 -1.80
N THR A 131 -5.03 11.55 -1.46
CA THR A 131 -4.24 10.79 -2.43
C THR A 131 -4.08 9.34 -2.01
N HIS A 132 -3.30 8.59 -2.78
CA HIS A 132 -2.93 7.21 -2.50
C HIS A 132 -1.62 7.13 -1.71
N SER A 133 -1.39 5.99 -1.04
CA SER A 133 -0.15 5.72 -0.30
C SER A 133 1.11 5.96 -1.13
N VAL A 134 1.06 5.65 -2.43
CA VAL A 134 2.15 5.92 -3.38
C VAL A 134 2.60 7.37 -3.33
N ALA A 135 1.70 8.34 -3.55
CA ALA A 135 2.08 9.75 -3.56
C ALA A 135 2.62 10.23 -2.21
N LEU A 136 2.04 9.72 -1.10
CA LEU A 136 2.48 10.05 0.25
C LEU A 136 3.90 9.53 0.53
N LEU A 137 4.14 8.23 0.31
CA LEU A 137 5.44 7.58 0.48
C LEU A 137 6.50 8.23 -0.40
N THR A 138 6.17 8.49 -1.66
CA THR A 138 7.07 9.15 -2.61
C THR A 138 7.45 10.57 -2.16
N MET A 139 6.49 11.36 -1.65
CA MET A 139 6.76 12.68 -1.09
C MET A 139 7.63 12.61 0.17
N MET A 140 7.32 11.71 1.10
CA MET A 140 8.13 11.50 2.31
C MET A 140 9.56 11.08 1.97
N THR A 141 9.71 10.20 0.98
CA THR A 141 11.01 9.79 0.45
C THR A 141 11.78 10.99 -0.12
N ARG A 142 11.09 11.85 -0.89
CA ARG A 142 11.69 13.07 -1.46
C ARG A 142 12.19 14.04 -0.39
N LEU A 143 11.50 14.09 0.76
CA LEU A 143 11.90 14.90 1.93
C LEU A 143 13.04 14.28 2.75
N GLY A 144 13.49 13.06 2.42
CA GLY A 144 14.55 12.38 3.17
C GLY A 144 14.06 11.63 4.42
N LEU A 145 12.75 11.42 4.56
CA LEU A 145 12.19 10.76 5.75
C LEU A 145 12.37 9.25 5.72
N TYR A 146 12.70 8.68 6.88
CA TYR A 146 12.78 7.23 7.09
C TYR A 146 13.81 6.53 6.18
N GLN A 147 14.85 7.25 5.76
CA GLN A 147 15.93 6.67 4.99
C GLN A 147 16.80 5.75 5.87
N ASP A 148 16.96 4.51 5.43
CA ASP A 148 17.83 3.54 6.08
C ASP A 148 19.32 3.80 5.82
N ARG A 149 20.17 3.38 6.76
CA ARG A 149 21.64 3.46 6.62
C ARG A 149 22.16 2.61 5.47
N HIS A 150 21.49 1.48 5.22
CA HIS A 150 21.81 0.54 4.15
C HIS A 150 20.56 0.25 3.35
N PRO A 151 20.66 0.08 2.02
CA PRO A 151 19.50 -0.27 1.20
C PRO A 151 18.83 -1.56 1.69
N LEU A 152 17.50 -1.58 1.65
CA LEU A 152 16.75 -2.80 1.96
C LEU A 152 17.04 -3.88 0.91
N THR A 153 17.27 -5.11 1.35
CA THR A 153 17.56 -6.24 0.44
C THR A 153 16.76 -7.47 0.83
N HIS A 154 16.45 -8.32 -0.14
CA HIS A 154 15.78 -9.59 0.10
C HIS A 154 16.58 -10.59 0.96
N LEU A 155 17.85 -10.30 1.25
CA LEU A 155 18.76 -11.19 1.98
C LEU A 155 18.65 -11.07 3.50
N ASN A 156 18.14 -9.95 4.02
CA ASN A 156 18.13 -9.70 5.46
C ASN A 156 16.91 -8.89 5.92
N LEU A 157 16.13 -9.47 6.83
CA LEU A 157 15.06 -8.78 7.55
C LEU A 157 15.65 -7.97 8.72
N ASP A 158 16.07 -6.73 8.46
CA ASP A 158 16.57 -5.84 9.51
C ASP A 158 15.42 -5.37 10.43
N PRO A 159 15.43 -5.74 11.73
CA PRO A 159 14.41 -5.32 12.69
C PRO A 159 14.59 -3.87 13.17
N THR A 160 15.64 -3.17 12.76
CA THR A 160 15.94 -1.76 13.11
C THR A 160 15.68 -0.78 11.96
N ARG A 161 15.24 -1.29 10.80
CA ARG A 161 14.92 -0.47 9.63
C ARG A 161 13.92 0.64 9.94
N GLN A 162 14.15 1.80 9.32
CA GLN A 162 13.31 2.98 9.38
C GLN A 162 12.19 2.90 8.33
N TRP A 163 12.47 2.39 7.14
CA TRP A 163 11.47 2.18 6.09
C TRP A 163 10.50 1.05 6.45
N ARG A 164 9.31 1.43 6.92
CA ARG A 164 8.19 0.54 7.27
C ARG A 164 6.88 1.10 6.78
N THR A 165 6.37 0.58 5.68
CA THR A 165 5.13 1.10 5.08
C THR A 165 3.90 0.77 5.92
N SER A 166 3.98 -0.22 6.81
CA SER A 166 2.94 -0.47 7.82
C SER A 166 2.78 0.65 8.86
N LEU A 167 3.84 1.44 9.10
CA LEU A 167 3.81 2.59 10.02
C LEU A 167 3.50 3.89 9.28
N HIS A 168 4.15 4.11 8.12
CA HIS A 168 4.13 5.40 7.43
C HIS A 168 3.13 5.46 6.27
N GLY A 169 2.71 4.30 5.76
CA GLY A 169 1.82 4.14 4.60
C GLY A 169 0.54 3.36 4.91
N SER A 170 0.13 3.34 6.19
CA SER A 170 -1.07 2.64 6.64
C SER A 170 -2.36 3.23 6.07
N PHE A 171 -3.49 2.56 6.29
CA PHE A 171 -4.79 3.17 6.02
C PHE A 171 -4.95 4.47 6.81
N ALA A 172 -5.48 5.50 6.14
CA ALA A 172 -5.64 6.85 6.69
C ALA A 172 -4.33 7.51 7.16
N ALA A 173 -3.16 7.03 6.68
CA ALA A 173 -1.90 7.74 6.88
C ALA A 173 -2.03 9.18 6.38
N ASN A 174 -1.52 10.11 7.19
CA ASN A 174 -1.64 11.53 6.93
C ASN A 174 -0.33 12.24 7.26
N VAL A 175 -0.04 13.27 6.48
CA VAL A 175 1.09 14.16 6.67
C VAL A 175 0.57 15.59 6.56
N ALA A 176 1.02 16.45 7.47
CA ALA A 176 0.67 17.86 7.50
C ALA A 176 1.92 18.73 7.63
N PHE A 177 2.03 19.71 6.75
CA PHE A 177 2.92 20.85 6.95
C PHE A 177 2.15 21.95 7.66
N THR A 178 2.73 22.55 8.70
CA THR A 178 2.10 23.67 9.43
C THR A 178 3.01 24.89 9.43
N LEU A 179 2.44 26.06 9.10
CA LEU A 179 3.12 27.34 9.21
C LEU A 179 2.64 28.06 10.47
N SER A 180 3.56 28.31 11.40
CA SER A 180 3.31 28.96 12.68
C SER A 180 3.94 30.35 12.74
N HIS A 181 3.27 31.28 13.40
CA HIS A 181 3.73 32.65 13.61
C HIS A 181 4.11 32.86 15.08
N CYS A 182 5.39 33.14 15.34
CA CYS A 182 5.96 33.30 16.68
C CYS A 182 6.51 34.73 16.86
N PRO A 183 5.67 35.72 17.23
CA PRO A 183 6.08 37.13 17.24
C PRO A 183 7.12 37.49 18.31
N GLN A 184 7.29 36.66 19.33
CA GLN A 184 8.22 36.89 20.45
C GLN A 184 9.60 36.25 20.21
N HIS A 185 9.80 35.58 19.07
CA HIS A 185 11.04 34.88 18.73
C HIS A 185 11.80 35.64 17.64
N GLN A 186 13.14 35.48 17.59
CA GLN A 186 13.98 36.11 16.56
C GLN A 186 13.53 35.73 15.15
N HIS A 187 13.17 34.46 14.97
CA HIS A 187 12.55 33.95 13.74
C HIS A 187 11.03 33.96 13.88
N LYS A 188 10.38 34.84 13.12
CA LYS A 188 8.93 35.11 13.15
C LYS A 188 8.07 33.95 12.64
N TRP A 189 8.59 33.15 11.72
CA TRP A 189 7.85 32.10 11.02
C TRP A 189 8.55 30.75 11.14
N TRP A 190 7.77 29.72 11.41
CA TRP A 190 8.23 28.34 11.58
C TRP A 190 7.38 27.37 10.77
N VAL A 191 8.02 26.42 10.12
CA VAL A 191 7.39 25.33 9.38
C VAL A 191 7.65 24.03 10.11
N SER A 192 6.59 23.32 10.52
CA SER A 192 6.72 22.00 11.12
C SER A 192 6.12 20.94 10.21
N LEU A 193 6.66 19.73 10.28
CA LEU A 193 6.14 18.55 9.62
C LEU A 193 5.55 17.60 10.67
N VAL A 194 4.35 17.11 10.40
CA VAL A 194 3.66 16.13 11.23
C VAL A 194 3.28 14.94 10.36
N GLU A 195 3.58 13.73 10.79
CA GLU A 195 3.17 12.47 10.16
C GLU A 195 2.53 11.59 11.22
N GLY A 196 1.36 11.02 10.92
CA GLY A 196 0.60 10.22 11.89
C GLY A 196 0.42 10.95 13.23
N GLU A 197 0.05 12.23 13.16
CA GLU A 197 -0.16 13.11 14.32
C GLU A 197 1.07 13.31 15.22
N ARG A 198 2.28 12.98 14.74
CA ARG A 198 3.55 13.15 15.46
C ARG A 198 4.49 14.08 14.71
N GLY A 199 5.19 14.95 15.43
CA GLY A 199 6.21 15.82 14.83
C GLY A 199 7.36 14.99 14.26
N VAL A 200 7.77 15.29 13.03
CA VAL A 200 8.86 14.60 12.34
C VAL A 200 9.95 15.59 11.96
N GLY A 201 11.20 15.17 12.16
CA GLY A 201 12.37 15.94 11.80
C GLY A 201 12.64 16.00 10.31
N LEU A 202 12.91 17.21 9.82
CA LEU A 202 13.40 17.46 8.48
C LEU A 202 14.92 17.63 8.50
N GLU A 203 15.60 16.99 7.54
CA GLU A 203 17.04 17.09 7.41
C GLU A 203 17.46 18.51 6.97
N GLY A 204 18.31 19.14 7.79
CA GLY A 204 18.77 20.51 7.59
C GLY A 204 17.98 21.56 8.38
N CYS A 205 17.22 21.13 9.39
CA CYS A 205 16.62 22.01 10.38
C CYS A 205 17.20 21.70 11.77
N GLU A 206 17.69 22.72 12.48
CA GLU A 206 18.36 22.57 13.78
C GLU A 206 17.44 21.97 14.85
N GLY A 207 16.13 22.19 14.72
CA GLY A 207 15.13 21.76 15.68
C GLY A 207 14.64 20.32 15.54
N GLN A 208 15.05 19.57 14.49
CA GLN A 208 14.48 18.28 14.03
C GLN A 208 12.98 18.17 14.35
N GLU A 209 12.55 17.72 15.52
CA GLU A 209 11.14 17.60 15.93
C GLU A 209 10.37 18.93 16.13
N ARG A 210 11.05 20.06 16.37
CA ARG A 210 10.42 21.37 16.61
C ARG A 210 10.03 22.10 15.32
N GLY A 211 10.45 21.59 14.17
CA GLY A 211 10.29 22.24 12.87
C GLY A 211 11.51 23.06 12.45
N CYS A 212 11.35 23.78 11.34
CA CYS A 212 12.32 24.62 10.67
C CYS A 212 11.91 26.08 10.80
N THR A 213 12.87 26.98 10.98
CA THR A 213 12.67 28.40 10.65
C THR A 213 12.32 28.55 9.17
N TRP A 214 11.70 29.68 8.82
CA TRP A 214 11.39 29.97 7.42
C TRP A 214 12.61 29.91 6.50
N ASP A 215 13.76 30.41 6.95
CA ASP A 215 15.00 30.42 6.15
C ASP A 215 15.54 29.01 5.93
N GLU A 216 15.54 28.15 6.95
CA GLU A 216 15.87 26.73 6.81
C GLU A 216 14.90 26.02 5.88
N TRP A 217 13.59 26.28 5.98
CA TRP A 217 12.59 25.70 5.08
C TRP A 217 12.83 26.07 3.62
N VAL A 218 13.15 27.34 3.34
CA VAL A 218 13.56 27.79 2.00
C VAL A 218 14.76 26.99 1.50
N GLN A 219 15.78 26.78 2.35
CA GLN A 219 16.95 25.97 2.01
C GLN A 219 16.60 24.51 1.74
N VAL A 220 15.75 23.89 2.57
CA VAL A 220 15.26 22.51 2.35
C VAL A 220 14.56 22.40 1.00
N VAL A 221 13.59 23.27 0.72
CA VAL A 221 12.81 23.23 -0.52
C VAL A 221 13.68 23.53 -1.74
N SER A 222 14.68 24.40 -1.62
CA SER A 222 15.57 24.76 -2.73
C SER A 222 16.30 23.54 -3.33
N ARG A 223 16.54 22.48 -2.55
CA ARG A 223 17.15 21.21 -3.02
C ARG A 223 16.29 20.49 -4.05
N PHE A 224 15.00 20.83 -4.11
CA PHE A 224 14.01 20.18 -4.96
C PHE A 224 13.54 21.06 -6.11
N LEU A 225 14.09 22.28 -6.23
CA LEU A 225 13.78 23.24 -7.29
C LEU A 225 14.98 23.45 -8.22
N PRO A 226 14.76 23.64 -9.53
CA PRO A 226 13.46 23.66 -10.22
C PRO A 226 12.85 22.25 -10.40
N CYS A 227 11.53 22.16 -10.24
CA CYS A 227 10.77 20.93 -10.45
C CYS A 227 10.33 20.81 -11.92
N ASN A 228 11.11 20.13 -12.76
CA ASN A 228 10.77 19.93 -14.17
C ASN A 228 10.33 18.48 -14.42
N LEU A 229 9.03 18.21 -14.24
CA LEU A 229 8.47 16.87 -14.48
C LEU A 229 8.67 16.39 -15.91
N THR A 230 8.60 17.28 -16.90
CA THR A 230 8.80 16.91 -18.31
C THR A 230 10.20 16.35 -18.53
N HIS A 231 11.21 16.94 -17.92
CA HIS A 231 12.58 16.45 -17.98
C HIS A 231 12.78 15.17 -17.15
N ILE A 232 12.23 15.13 -15.92
CA ILE A 232 12.33 13.97 -15.03
C ILE A 232 11.70 12.73 -15.69
N CYS A 233 10.54 12.89 -16.31
CA CYS A 233 9.77 11.81 -16.94
C CYS A 233 10.12 11.59 -18.42
N ALA A 234 11.12 12.29 -18.97
CA ALA A 234 11.48 12.16 -20.37
C ALA A 234 12.05 10.76 -20.65
N LEU A 235 11.44 10.04 -21.59
CA LEU A 235 11.97 8.79 -22.09
C LEU A 235 13.19 9.06 -22.98
N ASN A 236 14.27 8.31 -22.79
CA ASN A 236 15.38 8.32 -23.75
C ASN A 236 14.99 7.58 -25.05
N GLN A 237 15.78 7.74 -26.12
CA GLN A 237 15.46 7.16 -27.43
C GLN A 237 15.30 5.63 -27.39
N GLN A 238 16.06 4.94 -26.55
CA GLN A 238 15.96 3.47 -26.41
C GLN A 238 14.66 3.06 -25.70
N GLN A 239 14.28 3.78 -24.66
CA GLN A 239 13.03 3.57 -23.93
C GLN A 239 11.82 3.87 -24.82
N GLN A 240 11.89 4.93 -25.63
CA GLN A 240 10.84 5.25 -26.62
C GLN A 240 10.64 4.12 -27.63
N GLN A 241 11.73 3.51 -28.12
CA GLN A 241 11.68 2.38 -29.03
C GLN A 241 11.11 1.12 -28.36
N GLN A 242 11.50 0.83 -27.12
CA GLN A 242 10.97 -0.30 -26.35
C GLN A 242 9.48 -0.13 -26.06
N GLN A 243 9.04 1.08 -25.71
CA GLN A 243 7.64 1.38 -25.47
C GLN A 243 6.80 1.22 -26.75
N GLN A 244 7.28 1.74 -27.88
CA GLN A 244 6.63 1.52 -29.18
C GLN A 244 6.52 0.04 -29.54
N GLN A 245 7.54 -0.77 -29.23
CA GLN A 245 7.49 -2.21 -29.46
C GLN A 245 6.46 -2.92 -28.56
N GLN A 246 6.34 -2.51 -27.29
CA GLN A 246 5.36 -3.06 -26.35
C GLN A 246 3.92 -2.68 -26.71
N ASP A 247 3.69 -1.43 -27.13
CA ASP A 247 2.39 -0.93 -27.57
C ASP A 247 1.93 -1.65 -28.84
N ASN A 248 2.84 -1.82 -29.81
CA ASN A 248 2.60 -2.61 -31.02
C ASN A 248 2.27 -4.08 -30.68
N HIS A 249 2.93 -4.66 -29.68
CA HIS A 249 2.64 -6.03 -29.25
C HIS A 249 1.27 -6.15 -28.56
N HIS A 250 0.84 -5.15 -27.79
CA HIS A 250 -0.50 -5.12 -27.18
C HIS A 250 -1.61 -4.92 -28.22
N GLN A 251 -1.37 -4.12 -29.26
CA GLN A 251 -2.30 -3.98 -30.39
C GLN A 251 -2.38 -5.22 -31.28
N GLN A 252 -1.34 -6.06 -31.30
CA GLN A 252 -1.31 -7.32 -32.06
C GLN A 252 -1.87 -8.53 -31.31
N LYS A 253 -2.24 -8.40 -30.02
CA LYS A 253 -2.97 -9.47 -29.33
C LYS A 253 -4.42 -9.49 -29.86
N PRO A 254 -4.88 -10.58 -30.51
CA PRO A 254 -6.28 -10.69 -30.87
C PRO A 254 -7.12 -10.59 -29.60
N ALA A 255 -8.24 -9.85 -29.67
CA ALA A 255 -9.19 -9.78 -28.55
C ALA A 255 -9.49 -11.20 -28.06
N PRO A 256 -9.50 -11.45 -26.73
CA PRO A 256 -9.74 -12.78 -26.21
C PRO A 256 -11.07 -13.29 -26.78
N ILE A 257 -11.11 -14.57 -27.16
CA ILE A 257 -12.26 -15.20 -27.84
C ILE A 257 -13.57 -14.96 -27.06
N SER A 258 -13.50 -14.73 -25.74
CA SER A 258 -14.62 -14.35 -24.87
C SER A 258 -15.27 -13.01 -25.25
N VAL A 259 -14.51 -12.01 -25.69
CA VAL A 259 -15.00 -10.69 -26.13
C VAL A 259 -15.64 -10.79 -27.51
N LEU A 260 -15.06 -11.59 -28.42
CA LEU A 260 -15.65 -11.89 -29.72
C LEU A 260 -16.96 -12.67 -29.60
N TRP A 261 -17.05 -13.61 -28.64
CA TRP A 261 -18.30 -14.30 -28.30
C TRP A 261 -19.34 -13.37 -27.67
N GLY A 262 -18.92 -12.39 -26.87
CA GLY A 262 -19.79 -11.35 -26.33
C GLY A 262 -20.42 -10.46 -27.42
N MET A 263 -19.61 -10.03 -28.39
CA MET A 263 -20.09 -9.23 -29.53
C MET A 263 -20.98 -10.04 -30.49
N LEU A 264 -20.68 -11.32 -30.71
CA LEU A 264 -21.52 -12.20 -31.54
C LEU A 264 -22.88 -12.46 -30.88
N LYS A 265 -22.93 -12.62 -29.54
CA LYS A 265 -24.19 -12.72 -28.79
C LYS A 265 -25.03 -11.44 -28.93
N TRP A 266 -24.42 -10.26 -28.86
CA TRP A 266 -25.14 -8.99 -29.06
C TRP A 266 -25.71 -8.84 -30.48
N LEU A 267 -24.94 -9.23 -31.51
CA LEU A 267 -25.40 -9.19 -32.91
C LEU A 267 -26.54 -10.16 -33.20
N VAL A 268 -26.54 -11.36 -32.60
CA VAL A 268 -27.64 -12.34 -32.74
C VAL A 268 -28.90 -11.89 -31.98
N THR A 269 -28.74 -11.12 -30.90
CA THR A 269 -29.88 -10.60 -30.12
C THR A 269 -30.52 -9.35 -30.78
N LEU A 270 -29.87 -8.72 -31.76
CA LEU A 270 -30.42 -7.59 -32.51
C LEU A 270 -31.20 -7.98 -33.78
N PHE A 271 -31.18 -9.25 -34.17
CA PHE A 271 -31.85 -9.76 -35.39
C PHE A 271 -32.85 -10.90 -35.13
N ILE A 272 -33.36 -11.01 -33.90
CA ILE A 272 -34.58 -11.76 -33.54
C ILE A 272 -35.45 -10.81 -32.71
#